data_AF-A0A2G6TH63-F1
#
_entry.id   AF-A0A2G6TH63-F1
#
_cell.length_a   1.000
_cell.length_b   1.000
_cell.length_c   1.000
_cell.angle_alpha   90.00
_cell.angle_beta   90.00
_cell.angle_gamma   90.00
#
_symmetry.space_group_name_H-M   'P 1'
#
loop_
_entity.id
_entity.type
_entity.pdbx_description
1 polymer ?
#
loop_
_entity_poly.entity_id
_entity_poly.type
_entity_poly.pdbx_seq_one_letter_code
_entity_poly.pdbx_strand_id
1 'polypeptide(L)'
;MSKQQQKQTPVSKDAGVTTDQALSTIDKAEAQKAAADKAAAEKAEADKAAAEKAEADKAAAEKAEADKAAAEKAEADKAAAEKAEADKAAAEKAEADKAAAEKAEAEKAAAEKAEADKVAAEKANGIFHFNGRNYMLSDRIPTKLKVFGVLYSKEELLNNDDAMATLIIGNSPFIKKV
;
A
#
# COMPACT_ATOMS: atom_id res chain seq x y z
N MET A 1 -95.36 -88.84 49.75
CA MET A 1 -94.37 -87.91 50.32
C MET A 1 -92.99 -88.57 50.28
N SER A 2 -92.08 -88.12 49.42
CA SER A 2 -90.67 -87.83 49.74
C SER A 2 -89.89 -87.60 48.45
N LYS A 3 -89.14 -86.49 48.46
CA LYS A 3 -88.41 -85.91 47.33
C LYS A 3 -87.08 -86.62 47.13
N GLN A 4 -86.69 -86.85 45.88
CA GLN A 4 -85.28 -87.03 45.51
C GLN A 4 -84.99 -86.16 44.28
N GLN A 5 -84.17 -85.14 44.48
CA GLN A 5 -83.63 -84.27 43.43
C GLN A 5 -82.51 -85.02 42.71
N GLN A 6 -82.60 -85.14 41.39
CA GLN A 6 -81.44 -85.42 40.53
C GLN A 6 -81.10 -84.15 39.73
N LYS A 7 -79.83 -83.74 39.88
CA LYS A 7 -79.20 -82.59 39.26
C LYS A 7 -79.10 -82.76 37.74
N GLN A 8 -79.47 -81.71 37.01
CA GLN A 8 -79.01 -81.46 35.65
C GLN A 8 -77.56 -80.96 35.67
N THR A 9 -76.75 -81.41 34.70
CA THR A 9 -75.61 -80.65 34.18
C THR A 9 -75.51 -80.89 32.67
N PRO A 10 -75.33 -79.84 31.85
CA PRO A 10 -75.34 -79.96 30.41
C PRO A 10 -73.93 -80.27 29.83
N VAL A 11 -74.00 -80.78 28.60
CA VAL A 11 -72.97 -81.02 27.59
C VAL A 11 -71.81 -80.01 27.58
N SER A 12 -70.58 -80.45 27.28
CA SER A 12 -69.58 -79.58 26.65
C SER A 12 -68.74 -80.36 25.63
N LYS A 13 -68.96 -80.01 24.36
CA LYS A 13 -68.03 -80.20 23.25
C LYS A 13 -66.85 -79.26 23.48
N ASP A 14 -65.63 -79.76 23.49
CA ASP A 14 -64.43 -79.12 22.90
C ASP A 14 -63.18 -79.89 23.32
N ALA A 15 -62.68 -80.73 22.40
CA ALA A 15 -61.43 -81.47 22.57
C ALA A 15 -60.50 -81.29 21.35
N GLY A 16 -60.66 -80.20 20.57
CA GLY A 16 -59.94 -80.00 19.31
C GLY A 16 -59.11 -78.71 19.18
N VAL A 17 -59.06 -77.84 20.20
CA VAL A 17 -58.59 -76.45 20.03
C VAL A 17 -57.12 -76.19 20.42
N THR A 18 -56.40 -77.14 21.02
CA THR A 18 -55.22 -76.79 21.85
C THR A 18 -53.83 -76.82 21.18
N THR A 19 -53.69 -77.22 19.91
CA THR A 19 -52.35 -77.34 19.28
C THR A 19 -52.14 -76.42 18.08
N ASP A 20 -53.18 -76.23 17.26
CA ASP A 20 -53.12 -75.42 16.03
C ASP A 20 -53.04 -73.90 16.34
N GLN A 21 -53.77 -73.45 17.37
CA GLN A 21 -53.71 -72.06 17.83
C GLN A 21 -52.35 -71.69 18.45
N ALA A 22 -51.66 -72.62 19.11
CA ALA A 22 -50.35 -72.38 19.70
C ALA A 22 -49.25 -72.21 18.63
N LEU A 23 -49.28 -73.05 17.58
CA LEU A 23 -48.38 -72.93 16.43
C LEU A 23 -48.62 -71.61 15.66
N SER A 24 -49.89 -71.24 15.44
CA SER A 24 -50.27 -69.98 14.80
C SER A 24 -49.77 -68.73 15.56
N THR A 25 -49.76 -68.76 16.90
CA THR A 25 -49.24 -67.66 17.70
C THR A 25 -47.71 -67.55 17.68
N ILE A 26 -47.01 -68.68 17.54
CA ILE A 26 -45.54 -68.71 17.43
C ILE A 26 -45.10 -68.16 16.08
N ASP A 27 -45.72 -68.59 14.97
CA ASP A 27 -45.45 -68.06 13.63
C ASP A 27 -45.65 -66.53 13.55
N LYS A 28 -46.69 -66.03 14.24
CA LYS A 28 -47.01 -64.60 14.28
C LYS A 28 -45.98 -63.80 15.09
N ALA A 29 -45.43 -64.40 16.16
CA ALA A 29 -44.38 -63.80 16.97
C ALA A 29 -43.03 -63.78 16.22
N GLU A 30 -42.69 -64.84 15.49
CA GLU A 30 -41.49 -64.88 14.63
C GLU A 30 -41.58 -63.86 13.48
N ALA A 31 -42.73 -63.75 12.83
CA ALA A 31 -42.96 -62.74 11.79
C ALA A 31 -42.85 -61.30 12.33
N GLN A 32 -43.38 -61.02 13.53
CA GLN A 32 -43.20 -59.71 14.17
C GLN A 32 -41.74 -59.43 14.52
N LYS A 33 -41.01 -60.43 15.01
CA LYS A 33 -39.59 -60.27 15.33
C LYS A 33 -38.77 -59.99 14.07
N ALA A 34 -39.02 -60.72 12.97
CA ALA A 34 -38.35 -60.47 11.70
C ALA A 34 -38.65 -59.07 11.12
N ALA A 35 -39.90 -58.59 11.26
CA ALA A 35 -40.27 -57.24 10.84
C ALA A 35 -39.58 -56.16 11.70
N ALA A 36 -39.48 -56.36 13.02
CA ALA A 36 -38.77 -55.46 13.92
C ALA A 36 -37.26 -55.43 13.63
N ASP A 37 -36.64 -56.60 13.40
CA ASP A 37 -35.22 -56.72 13.05
C ASP A 37 -34.92 -56.01 11.72
N LYS A 38 -35.82 -56.13 10.72
CA LYS A 38 -35.69 -55.41 9.44
C LYS A 38 -35.81 -53.89 9.59
N ALA A 39 -36.77 -53.42 10.37
CA ALA A 39 -36.94 -51.99 10.63
C ALA A 39 -35.74 -51.39 11.41
N ALA A 40 -35.16 -52.15 12.34
CA ALA A 40 -33.95 -51.75 13.05
C ALA A 40 -32.74 -51.65 12.10
N ALA A 41 -32.59 -52.60 11.16
CA ALA A 41 -31.54 -52.56 10.15
C ALA A 41 -31.68 -51.37 9.19
N GLU A 42 -32.88 -51.09 8.68
CA GLU A 42 -33.14 -49.93 7.81
C GLU A 42 -32.85 -48.61 8.54
N LYS A 43 -33.22 -48.51 9.82
CA LYS A 43 -32.90 -47.33 10.64
C LYS A 43 -31.39 -47.14 10.81
N ALA A 44 -30.64 -48.23 11.05
CA ALA A 44 -29.20 -48.18 11.20
C ALA A 44 -28.49 -47.75 9.89
N GLU A 45 -28.95 -48.22 8.72
CA GLU A 45 -28.42 -47.74 7.43
C GLU A 45 -28.73 -46.27 7.19
N ALA A 46 -29.94 -45.81 7.50
CA ALA A 46 -30.32 -44.40 7.37
C ALA A 46 -29.48 -43.50 8.30
N ASP A 47 -29.28 -43.92 9.55
CA ASP A 47 -28.44 -43.21 10.52
C ASP A 47 -26.97 -43.13 10.04
N LYS A 48 -26.44 -44.21 9.42
CA LYS A 48 -25.09 -44.24 8.84
C LYS A 48 -24.96 -43.30 7.63
N ALA A 49 -25.92 -43.33 6.71
CA ALA A 49 -25.92 -42.45 5.55
C ALA A 49 -26.02 -40.96 5.94
N ALA A 50 -26.80 -40.64 6.97
CA ALA A 50 -26.88 -39.28 7.52
C ALA A 50 -25.55 -38.83 8.13
N ALA A 51 -24.84 -39.72 8.84
CA ALA A 51 -23.52 -39.42 9.40
C ALA A 51 -22.46 -39.19 8.30
N GLU A 52 -22.41 -40.03 7.27
CA GLU A 52 -21.49 -39.85 6.14
C GLU A 52 -21.74 -38.53 5.40
N LYS A 53 -23.01 -38.16 5.20
CA LYS A 53 -23.36 -36.86 4.60
C LYS A 53 -22.89 -35.69 5.46
N ALA A 54 -23.08 -35.76 6.78
CA ALA A 54 -22.65 -34.72 7.69
C ALA A 54 -21.13 -34.54 7.72
N GLU A 55 -20.35 -35.63 7.64
CA GLU A 55 -18.88 -35.55 7.50
C GLU A 55 -18.47 -34.92 6.16
N ALA A 56 -19.12 -35.31 5.06
CA ALA A 56 -18.84 -34.74 3.74
C ALA A 56 -19.13 -33.23 3.70
N ASP A 57 -20.26 -32.80 4.27
CA ASP A 57 -20.64 -31.38 4.36
C ASP A 57 -19.63 -30.60 5.21
N LYS A 58 -19.16 -31.18 6.33
CA LYS A 58 -18.14 -30.56 7.18
C LYS A 58 -16.80 -30.42 6.46
N ALA A 59 -16.34 -31.46 5.77
CA ALA A 59 -15.10 -31.42 4.99
C ALA A 59 -15.17 -30.39 3.85
N ALA A 60 -16.33 -30.26 3.19
CA ALA A 60 -16.55 -29.25 2.16
C ALA A 60 -16.49 -27.82 2.74
N ALA A 61 -17.07 -27.60 3.92
CA ALA A 61 -17.02 -26.31 4.61
C ALA A 61 -15.58 -25.93 5.03
N GLU A 62 -14.83 -26.87 5.63
CA GLU A 62 -13.43 -26.65 6.00
C GLU A 62 -12.55 -26.32 4.79
N LYS A 63 -12.76 -27.00 3.66
CA LYS A 63 -12.06 -26.69 2.41
C LYS A 63 -12.39 -25.29 1.89
N ALA A 64 -13.66 -24.90 1.92
CA ALA A 64 -14.08 -23.57 1.47
C ALA A 64 -13.49 -22.44 2.35
N GLU A 65 -13.41 -22.64 3.67
CA GLU A 65 -12.75 -21.70 4.57
C GLU A 65 -11.25 -21.60 4.30
N ALA A 66 -10.57 -22.73 4.07
CA ALA A 66 -9.15 -22.75 3.73
C ALA A 66 -8.86 -22.03 2.41
N ASP A 67 -9.68 -22.26 1.38
CA ASP A 67 -9.58 -21.60 0.07
C ASP A 67 -9.79 -20.08 0.21
N LYS A 68 -10.76 -19.66 1.03
CA LYS A 68 -11.02 -18.24 1.31
C LYS A 68 -9.83 -17.57 2.02
N ALA A 69 -9.29 -18.22 3.05
CA ALA A 69 -8.13 -17.70 3.78
C ALA A 69 -6.88 -17.59 2.88
N ALA A 70 -6.68 -18.56 1.97
CA ALA A 70 -5.60 -18.51 1.00
C ALA A 70 -5.76 -17.34 0.00
N ALA A 71 -6.99 -17.09 -0.46
CA ALA A 71 -7.29 -15.95 -1.35
C ALA A 71 -7.06 -14.60 -0.66
N GLU A 72 -7.54 -14.43 0.59
CA GLU A 72 -7.33 -13.20 1.37
C GLU A 72 -5.84 -12.93 1.60
N LYS A 73 -5.06 -13.98 1.90
CA LYS A 73 -3.60 -13.85 2.06
C LYS A 73 -2.93 -13.42 0.75
N ALA A 74 -3.30 -14.02 -0.38
CA ALA A 74 -2.74 -13.67 -1.68
C ALA A 74 -3.06 -12.22 -2.07
N GLU A 75 -4.25 -11.72 -1.75
CA GLU A 75 -4.64 -10.33 -1.98
C GLU A 75 -3.83 -9.36 -1.10
N ALA A 76 -3.65 -9.69 0.18
CA ALA A 76 -2.83 -8.91 1.09
C ALA A 76 -1.36 -8.84 0.65
N ASP A 77 -0.79 -9.97 0.23
CA ASP A 77 0.59 -10.05 -0.28
C ASP A 77 0.75 -9.20 -1.56
N LYS A 78 -0.24 -9.24 -2.46
CA LYS A 78 -0.24 -8.40 -3.68
C LYS A 78 -0.30 -6.91 -3.35
N ALA A 79 -1.18 -6.50 -2.45
CA ALA A 79 -1.30 -5.11 -2.02
C ALA A 79 -0.01 -4.60 -1.34
N ALA A 80 0.65 -5.45 -0.54
CA ALA A 80 1.93 -5.13 0.08
C ALA A 80 3.04 -4.93 -0.98
N ALA A 81 3.08 -5.78 -2.00
CA ALA A 81 4.04 -5.66 -3.10
C ALA A 81 3.83 -4.38 -3.92
N GLU A 82 2.58 -4.07 -4.30
CA GLU A 82 2.24 -2.84 -5.03
C GLU A 82 2.62 -1.58 -4.24
N LYS A 83 2.38 -1.58 -2.92
CA LYS A 83 2.81 -0.47 -2.05
C LYS A 83 4.34 -0.31 -2.02
N ALA A 84 5.08 -1.41 -1.89
CA ALA A 84 6.53 -1.38 -1.87
C ALA A 84 7.13 -0.86 -3.19
N GLU A 85 6.52 -1.21 -4.33
CA GLU A 85 6.93 -0.69 -5.64
C GLU A 85 6.65 0.81 -5.76
N ALA A 86 5.48 1.28 -5.31
CA ALA A 86 5.14 2.70 -5.30
C ALA A 86 6.10 3.52 -4.40
N ASP A 87 6.42 3.01 -3.21
CA ASP A 87 7.36 3.65 -2.29
C ASP A 87 8.77 3.75 -2.90
N LYS A 88 9.22 2.70 -3.61
CA LYS A 88 10.51 2.70 -4.31
C LYS A 88 10.54 3.73 -5.44
N ALA A 89 9.50 3.80 -6.27
CA ALA A 89 9.39 4.77 -7.35
C ALA A 89 9.37 6.22 -6.83
N ALA A 90 8.69 6.46 -5.70
CA ALA A 90 8.68 7.77 -5.05
C ALA A 90 10.07 8.17 -4.54
N ALA A 91 10.82 7.24 -3.95
CA ALA A 91 12.19 7.48 -3.49
C ALA A 91 13.15 7.80 -4.65
N GLU A 92 13.11 7.03 -5.75
CA GLU A 92 13.93 7.26 -6.93
C GLU A 92 13.66 8.64 -7.55
N LYS A 93 12.38 9.06 -7.61
CA LYS A 93 12.02 10.39 -8.10
C LYS A 93 12.58 11.50 -7.21
N ALA A 94 12.48 11.35 -5.89
CA ALA A 94 13.00 12.34 -4.95
C ALA A 94 14.53 12.51 -5.04
N GLU A 95 15.26 11.41 -5.27
CA GLU A 95 16.71 11.45 -5.48
C GLU A 95 17.07 12.16 -6.79
N ALA A 96 16.34 11.89 -7.88
CA ALA A 96 16.53 12.56 -9.17
C ALA A 96 16.26 14.07 -9.08
N ASP A 97 15.18 14.48 -8.40
CA ASP A 97 14.83 15.88 -8.21
C ASP A 97 15.92 16.62 -7.39
N LYS A 98 16.46 15.97 -6.35
CA LYS A 98 17.56 16.53 -5.55
C LYS A 98 18.84 16.71 -6.38
N ALA A 99 19.22 15.72 -7.17
CA ALA A 99 20.41 15.81 -8.03
C ALA A 99 20.26 16.93 -9.09
N ALA A 100 19.06 17.11 -9.64
CA ALA A 100 18.77 18.20 -10.58
C ALA A 100 18.92 19.58 -9.92
N ALA A 101 18.43 19.74 -8.68
CA ALA A 101 18.55 20.99 -7.93
C ALA A 101 20.03 21.33 -7.61
N GLU A 102 20.80 20.35 -7.13
CA GLU A 102 22.24 20.54 -6.84
C GLU A 102 23.02 20.95 -8.10
N LYS A 103 22.70 20.35 -9.26
CA LYS A 103 23.33 20.73 -10.53
C LYS A 103 22.99 22.17 -10.93
N ALA A 104 21.74 22.58 -10.79
CA ALA A 104 21.31 23.94 -11.11
C ALA A 104 21.99 24.99 -10.21
N GLU A 105 22.16 24.68 -8.92
CA GLU A 105 22.87 25.54 -7.98
C GLU A 105 24.36 25.67 -8.34
N ALA A 106 25.02 24.56 -8.70
CA ALA A 106 26.40 24.56 -9.14
C ALA A 106 26.60 25.37 -10.45
N GLU A 107 25.69 25.24 -11.42
CA GLU A 107 25.72 26.02 -12.66
C GLU A 107 25.55 27.52 -12.38
N LYS A 108 24.63 27.89 -11.48
CA LYS A 108 24.44 29.29 -11.08
C LYS A 108 25.69 29.86 -10.41
N ALA A 109 26.29 29.12 -9.48
CA ALA A 109 27.52 29.54 -8.80
C ALA A 109 28.69 29.69 -9.79
N ALA A 110 28.80 28.79 -10.77
CA ALA A 110 29.81 28.90 -11.83
C ALA A 110 29.59 30.13 -12.72
N ALA A 111 28.34 30.45 -13.06
CA ALA A 111 27.99 31.65 -13.83
C ALA A 111 28.29 32.94 -13.06
N GLU A 112 27.92 33.02 -11.78
CA GLU A 112 28.23 34.16 -10.90
C GLU A 112 29.74 34.37 -10.76
N LYS A 113 30.51 33.28 -10.61
CA LYS A 113 31.97 33.35 -10.58
C LYS A 113 32.55 33.86 -11.90
N ALA A 114 32.07 33.34 -13.03
CA ALA A 114 32.53 33.79 -14.34
C ALA A 114 32.22 35.27 -14.59
N GLU A 115 31.08 35.77 -14.13
CA GLU A 115 30.73 37.19 -14.18
C GLU A 115 31.64 38.03 -13.29
N ALA A 116 31.91 37.58 -12.05
CA ALA A 116 32.84 38.26 -11.16
C ALA A 116 34.27 38.32 -11.73
N ASP A 117 34.75 37.22 -12.31
CA ASP A 117 36.07 37.14 -12.96
C ASP A 117 36.12 38.09 -14.17
N LYS A 118 35.04 38.19 -14.95
CA LYS A 118 34.93 39.13 -16.07
C LYS A 118 34.97 40.57 -15.59
N VAL A 119 34.20 40.93 -14.56
CA VAL A 119 34.20 42.28 -13.98
C VAL A 119 35.58 42.64 -13.42
N ALA A 120 36.26 41.69 -12.76
CA ALA A 120 37.61 41.89 -12.27
C ALA A 120 38.61 42.14 -13.42
N ALA A 121 38.52 41.38 -14.51
CA ALA A 121 39.35 41.57 -15.70
C ALA A 121 39.06 42.92 -16.39
N GLU A 122 37.80 43.33 -16.48
CA GLU A 122 37.41 44.63 -17.01
C GLU A 122 37.96 45.77 -16.13
N LYS A 123 37.83 45.68 -14.80
CA LYS A 123 38.43 46.64 -13.86
C LYS A 123 39.94 46.69 -13.99
N ALA A 124 40.63 45.55 -14.14
CA ALA A 124 42.08 45.52 -14.37
C ALA A 124 42.50 46.24 -15.66
N ASN A 125 41.65 46.18 -16.70
CA ASN A 125 41.83 46.94 -17.94
C ASN A 125 41.36 48.39 -17.85
N GLY A 126 40.94 48.85 -16.67
CA GLY A 126 40.47 50.22 -16.45
C GLY A 126 39.06 50.51 -16.96
N ILE A 127 38.28 49.46 -17.24
CA ILE A 127 36.88 49.53 -17.68
C ILE A 127 35.95 49.48 -16.45
N PHE A 128 34.92 50.32 -16.47
CA PHE A 128 33.95 50.48 -15.41
C PHE A 128 32.52 50.55 -15.98
N HIS A 129 31.58 49.87 -15.31
CA HIS A 129 30.19 49.80 -15.74
C HIS A 129 29.33 50.74 -14.91
N PHE A 130 28.58 51.64 -15.56
CA PHE A 130 27.67 52.56 -14.89
C PHE A 130 26.40 52.78 -15.72
N ASN A 131 25.23 52.55 -15.11
CA ASN A 131 23.92 52.69 -15.75
C ASN A 131 23.84 51.98 -17.12
N GLY A 132 24.32 50.73 -17.19
CA GLY A 132 24.29 49.90 -18.41
C GLY A 132 25.22 50.39 -19.54
N ARG A 133 26.19 51.25 -19.23
CA ARG A 133 27.17 51.75 -20.20
C ARG A 133 28.58 51.53 -19.67
N ASN A 134 29.52 51.37 -20.60
CA ASN A 134 30.91 51.10 -20.29
C ASN A 134 31.70 52.40 -20.36
N TYR A 135 32.58 52.58 -19.38
CA TYR A 135 33.44 53.73 -19.25
C TYR A 135 34.87 53.25 -19.03
N MET A 136 35.84 54.05 -19.41
CA MET A 136 37.26 53.73 -19.28
C MET A 136 38.01 54.93 -18.74
N LEU A 137 38.94 54.69 -17.81
CA LEU A 137 39.87 55.72 -17.36
C LEU A 137 40.89 56.00 -18.47
N SER A 138 41.08 57.27 -18.81
CA SER A 138 42.06 57.69 -19.81
C SER A 138 43.49 57.47 -19.32
N ASP A 139 44.40 57.14 -20.24
CA ASP A 139 45.85 57.03 -19.96
C ASP A 139 46.51 58.33 -19.47
N ARG A 140 45.80 59.46 -19.56
CA ARG A 140 46.26 60.77 -19.10
C ARG A 140 45.87 61.07 -17.65
N ILE A 141 45.27 60.12 -16.93
CA ILE A 141 44.90 60.31 -15.53
C ILE A 141 46.16 60.49 -14.66
N PRO A 142 46.18 61.46 -13.72
CA PRO A 142 47.30 61.61 -12.79
C PRO A 142 47.42 60.39 -11.85
N THR A 143 48.61 60.20 -11.27
CA THR A 143 48.89 59.09 -10.34
C THR A 143 47.99 59.09 -9.11
N LYS A 144 47.56 60.28 -8.66
CA LYS A 144 46.51 60.47 -7.67
C LYS A 144 45.53 61.52 -8.14
N LEU A 145 44.24 61.24 -8.05
CA LEU A 145 43.17 62.16 -8.39
C LEU A 145 42.33 62.48 -7.15
N LYS A 146 42.03 63.77 -6.94
CA LYS A 146 41.22 64.21 -5.80
C LYS A 146 39.74 64.16 -6.17
N VAL A 147 38.96 63.35 -5.45
CA VAL A 147 37.49 63.27 -5.58
C VAL A 147 36.89 63.55 -4.20
N PHE A 148 36.04 64.58 -4.09
CA PHE A 148 35.43 65.04 -2.82
C PHE A 148 36.40 65.17 -1.63
N GLY A 149 37.59 65.73 -1.86
CA GLY A 149 38.54 65.95 -0.76
C GLY A 149 39.51 64.80 -0.52
N VAL A 150 39.21 63.60 -1.02
CA VAL A 150 40.02 62.38 -0.85
C VAL A 150 40.87 62.13 -2.09
N LEU A 151 42.13 61.76 -1.91
CA LEU A 151 43.03 61.37 -3.00
C LEU A 151 42.91 59.87 -3.25
N TYR A 152 42.67 59.50 -4.50
CA TYR A 152 42.58 58.12 -4.94
C TYR A 152 43.66 57.81 -5.99
N SER A 153 44.29 56.65 -5.89
CA SER A 153 45.07 56.04 -6.96
C SER A 153 44.15 55.52 -8.07
N LYS A 154 44.73 55.12 -9.21
CA LYS A 154 43.96 54.49 -10.31
C LYS A 154 43.21 53.24 -9.84
N GLU A 155 43.87 52.40 -9.04
CA GLU A 155 43.30 51.16 -8.52
C GLU A 155 42.22 51.43 -7.46
N GLU A 156 42.44 52.41 -6.58
CA GLU A 156 41.47 52.81 -5.57
C GLU A 156 40.21 53.42 -6.21
N LEU A 157 40.36 54.18 -7.31
CA LEU A 157 39.22 54.67 -8.08
C LEU A 157 38.42 53.52 -8.70
N LEU A 158 39.07 52.59 -9.41
CA LEU A 158 38.38 51.49 -10.10
C LEU A 158 37.63 50.54 -9.15
N ASN A 159 38.05 50.51 -7.88
CA ASN A 159 37.41 49.72 -6.82
C ASN A 159 36.39 50.52 -5.99
N ASN A 160 36.22 51.82 -6.26
CA ASN A 160 35.29 52.69 -5.56
C ASN A 160 34.19 53.19 -6.51
N ASP A 161 33.05 52.52 -6.47
CA ASP A 161 31.93 52.77 -7.38
C ASP A 161 31.38 54.21 -7.24
N ASP A 162 31.33 54.75 -6.02
CA ASP A 162 30.85 56.11 -5.74
C ASP A 162 31.78 57.20 -6.32
N ALA A 163 33.09 57.02 -6.16
CA ALA A 163 34.09 57.92 -6.72
C ALA A 163 34.06 57.90 -8.26
N MET A 164 33.93 56.71 -8.86
CA MET A 164 33.80 56.56 -10.32
C MET A 164 32.49 57.15 -10.85
N ALA A 165 31.36 56.88 -10.19
CA ALA A 165 30.07 57.46 -10.55
C ALA A 165 30.13 58.99 -10.53
N THR A 166 30.78 59.57 -9.54
CA THR A 166 31.00 61.02 -9.45
C THR A 166 31.76 61.57 -10.65
N LEU A 167 32.86 60.91 -11.04
CA LEU A 167 33.66 61.33 -12.19
C LEU A 167 32.89 61.20 -13.51
N ILE A 168 32.05 60.17 -13.64
CA ILE A 168 31.20 59.93 -14.81
C ILE A 168 30.10 60.98 -14.91
N ILE A 169 29.34 61.21 -13.83
CA ILE A 169 28.25 62.19 -13.78
C ILE A 169 28.81 63.62 -13.96
N GLY A 170 29.97 63.90 -13.36
CA GLY A 170 30.67 65.18 -13.45
C GLY A 170 31.37 65.43 -14.79
N ASN A 171 31.23 64.53 -15.79
CA ASN A 171 31.89 64.62 -17.10
C ASN A 171 33.41 64.88 -17.00
N SER A 172 34.09 64.16 -16.10
CA SER A 172 35.52 64.29 -15.90
C SER A 172 36.28 64.09 -17.22
N PRO A 173 37.29 64.92 -17.54
CA PRO A 173 38.10 64.78 -18.76
C PRO A 173 38.93 63.48 -18.78
N PHE A 174 39.03 62.79 -17.63
CA PHE A 174 39.74 61.52 -17.49
C PHE A 174 38.87 60.29 -17.71
N ILE A 175 37.57 60.47 -17.98
CA ILE A 175 36.63 59.39 -18.24
C ILE A 175 36.22 59.41 -19.71
N LYS A 176 36.28 58.26 -20.37
CA LYS A 176 35.77 58.07 -21.74
C LYS A 176 34.67 57.02 -21.73
N LYS A 177 33.62 57.24 -22.50
CA LYS A 177 32.63 56.20 -22.79
C LYS A 177 33.21 55.25 -23.85
N VAL A 178 33.05 53.96 -23.65
CA VAL A 178 33.49 52.88 -24.56
C VAL A 178 32.34 51.96 -24.93
#